data_AF-A0A358AXQ5-F1
#
_entry.id   AF-A0A358AXQ5-F1
#
_cell.length_a   1.000
_cell.length_b   1.000
_cell.length_c   1.000
_cell.angle_alpha   90.00
_cell.angle_beta   90.00
_cell.angle_gamma   90.00
#
_symmetry.space_group_name_H-M   'P 1'
#
loop_
_entity.id
_entity.type
_entity.pdbx_description
1 polymer ?
#
loop_
_entity_poly.entity_id
_entity_poly.type
_entity_poly.pdbx_seq_one_letter_code
_entity_poly.pdbx_strand_id
1 'polypeptide(L)'
;ERIRALGYLAPWQLADIIKGSVVEDASKLPSAQDMVADLAADHEAVAKRLRDVIEVAEKGNDPVTADLLTARCAFHEKSAWMLRATAK
;
A
#
# COMPACT_ATOMS: atom_id res chain seq x y z
N GLU A 1 -10.64 4.30 9.08
CA GLU A 1 -12.05 4.73 9.00
C GLU A 1 -12.90 3.85 8.09
N ARG A 2 -12.56 3.67 6.81
CA ARG A 2 -13.39 2.90 5.86
C ARG A 2 -13.78 1.49 6.31
N ILE A 3 -12.85 0.73 6.91
CA ILE A 3 -13.13 -0.62 7.46
C ILE A 3 -14.27 -0.59 8.50
N ARG A 4 -14.29 0.41 9.38
CA ARG A 4 -15.37 0.59 10.38
C ARG A 4 -16.69 0.99 9.73
N ALA A 5 -16.65 1.85 8.71
CA ALA A 5 -17.84 2.25 7.95
C ALA A 5 -18.52 1.07 7.23
N LEU A 6 -17.76 0.05 6.88
CA LEU A 6 -18.26 -1.23 6.33
C LEU A 6 -18.79 -2.20 7.39
N GLY A 7 -18.80 -1.82 8.68
CA GLY A 7 -19.29 -2.66 9.78
C GLY A 7 -18.26 -3.60 10.40
N TYR A 8 -17.01 -3.60 9.94
CA TYR A 8 -15.95 -4.48 10.44
C TYR A 8 -15.10 -3.80 11.51
N LEU A 9 -14.45 -4.57 12.39
CA LEU A 9 -13.45 -4.03 13.32
C LEU A 9 -12.14 -3.79 12.56
N ALA A 10 -11.58 -2.59 12.68
CA ALA A 10 -10.26 -2.32 12.11
C ALA A 10 -9.19 -3.07 12.92
N PRO A 11 -8.16 -3.65 12.25
CA PRO A 11 -7.03 -4.23 12.96
C PRO A 11 -6.41 -3.21 13.93
N TRP A 12 -6.14 -3.66 15.16
CA TRP A 12 -5.62 -2.81 16.23
C TRP A 12 -4.42 -3.46 16.94
N GLN A 13 -4.31 -4.79 16.89
CA GLN A 13 -3.14 -5.50 17.40
C GLN A 13 -2.02 -5.45 16.38
N LEU A 14 -0.79 -5.17 16.85
CA LEU A 14 0.38 -5.09 15.99
C LEU A 14 0.62 -6.39 15.21
N ALA A 15 0.38 -7.54 15.84
CA ALA A 15 0.54 -8.85 15.21
C ALA A 15 -0.37 -9.03 13.98
N ASP A 16 -1.61 -8.55 14.04
CA ASP A 16 -2.55 -8.61 12.91
C ASP A 16 -2.12 -7.69 11.77
N ILE A 17 -1.59 -6.51 12.11
CA ILE A 17 -1.09 -5.53 11.14
C ILE A 17 0.11 -6.13 10.38
N ILE A 18 1.09 -6.69 11.11
CA ILE A 18 2.28 -7.32 10.52
C ILE A 18 1.88 -8.51 9.65
N LYS A 19 0.99 -9.38 10.14
CA LYS A 19 0.50 -10.56 9.39
C LYS A 19 -0.20 -10.17 8.08
N GLY A 20 -0.89 -9.03 8.05
CA GLY A 20 -1.59 -8.53 6.87
C GLY A 20 -0.73 -7.70 5.91
N SER A 21 0.52 -7.38 6.28
CA SER A 21 1.41 -6.52 5.50
C SER A 21 1.84 -7.18 4.19
N VAL A 22 2.06 -6.36 3.16
CA VAL A 22 2.76 -6.75 1.91
C VAL A 22 4.19 -6.23 1.86
N VAL A 23 4.58 -5.45 2.88
CA VAL A 23 5.91 -4.87 3.06
C VAL A 23 6.59 -5.65 4.17
N GLU A 24 7.86 -5.96 3.97
CA GLU A 24 8.70 -6.71 4.90
C GLU A 24 9.80 -5.81 5.48
N ASP A 25 10.17 -6.04 6.73
CA ASP A 25 11.27 -5.33 7.36
C ASP A 25 12.61 -5.84 6.81
N ALA A 26 13.54 -4.91 6.58
CA ALA A 26 14.90 -5.26 6.19
C ALA A 26 15.59 -6.06 7.32
N SER A 27 16.13 -7.24 6.98
CA SER A 27 16.84 -8.12 7.92
C SER A 27 18.15 -7.52 8.46
N LYS A 28 18.70 -6.53 7.76
CA LYS A 28 19.91 -5.79 8.12
C LYS A 28 19.76 -4.34 7.66
N LEU A 29 20.58 -3.46 8.24
CA LEU A 29 20.62 -2.06 7.81
C LEU A 29 21.16 -1.97 6.35
N PRO A 30 20.35 -1.51 5.38
CA PRO A 30 20.79 -1.35 3.99
C PRO A 30 21.68 -0.12 3.80
N SER A 31 22.29 0.02 2.62
CA SER A 31 22.86 1.31 2.20
C SER A 31 21.75 2.33 1.94
N ALA A 32 22.08 3.62 1.88
CA ALA A 32 21.09 4.65 1.55
C ALA A 32 20.47 4.43 0.15
N GLN A 33 21.27 3.96 -0.81
CA GLN A 33 20.79 3.62 -2.15
C GLN A 33 19.82 2.44 -2.11
N ASP A 34 20.17 1.38 -1.37
CA ASP A 34 19.30 0.22 -1.21
C ASP A 34 18.00 0.59 -0.49
N MET A 35 18.04 1.43 0.55
CA MET A 35 16.84 1.93 1.24
C MET A 35 15.87 2.66 0.28
N VAL A 36 16.39 3.45 -0.66
CA VAL A 36 15.55 4.16 -1.65
C VAL A 36 14.96 3.18 -2.65
N ALA A 37 15.73 2.17 -3.07
CA ALA A 37 15.25 1.12 -3.97
C ALA A 37 14.17 0.26 -3.31
N ASP A 38 14.39 -0.17 -2.07
CA ASP A 38 13.43 -0.93 -1.26
C ASP A 38 12.14 -0.13 -1.07
N LEU A 39 12.24 1.15 -0.66
CA LEU A 39 11.08 2.01 -0.48
C LEU A 39 10.29 2.21 -1.78
N ALA A 40 10.97 2.31 -2.93
CA ALA A 40 10.30 2.39 -4.22
C ALA A 40 9.51 1.11 -4.52
N ALA A 41 10.11 -0.06 -4.28
CA ALA A 41 9.48 -1.36 -4.45
C ALA A 41 8.29 -1.56 -3.51
N ASP A 42 8.38 -1.11 -2.26
CA ASP A 42 7.30 -1.17 -1.29
C ASP A 42 6.10 -0.31 -1.71
N HIS A 43 6.35 0.89 -2.22
CA HIS A 43 5.29 1.72 -2.81
C HIS A 43 4.59 1.01 -3.98
N GLU A 44 5.33 0.31 -4.85
CA GLU A 44 4.74 -0.49 -5.94
C GLU A 44 3.92 -1.67 -5.42
N ALA A 45 4.41 -2.38 -4.40
CA ALA A 45 3.72 -3.51 -3.78
C ALA A 45 2.38 -3.07 -3.18
N VAL A 46 2.37 -1.94 -2.46
CA VAL A 46 1.15 -1.35 -1.91
C VAL A 46 0.21 -0.90 -3.03
N ALA A 47 0.70 -0.21 -4.07
CA ALA A 47 -0.12 0.21 -5.22
C ALA A 47 -0.78 -0.99 -5.91
N LYS A 48 -0.04 -2.09 -6.11
CA LYS A 48 -0.59 -3.33 -6.65
C LYS A 48 -1.70 -3.90 -5.76
N ARG A 49 -1.47 -4.01 -4.45
CA ARG A 49 -2.49 -4.50 -3.51
C ARG A 49 -3.73 -3.60 -3.52
N LEU A 50 -3.57 -2.28 -3.64
CA LEU A 50 -4.70 -1.36 -3.76
C LEU A 50 -5.50 -1.58 -5.03
N ARG A 51 -4.86 -1.81 -6.19
CA ARG A 51 -5.54 -2.17 -7.45
C ARG A 51 -6.38 -3.43 -7.33
N ASP A 52 -5.84 -4.47 -6.69
CA ASP A 52 -6.59 -5.71 -6.45
C ASP A 52 -7.87 -5.43 -5.62
N VAL A 53 -7.78 -4.57 -4.60
CA VAL A 53 -8.93 -4.21 -3.76
C VAL A 53 -9.91 -3.29 -4.49
N ILE A 54 -9.43 -2.37 -5.34
CA ILE A 54 -10.28 -1.53 -6.19
C ILE A 54 -11.14 -2.41 -7.08
N GLU A 55 -10.56 -3.41 -7.75
CA GLU A 55 -11.30 -4.35 -8.60
C GLU A 55 -12.39 -5.10 -7.82
N VAL A 56 -12.08 -5.54 -6.58
CA VAL A 56 -13.06 -6.18 -5.69
C VAL A 56 -14.17 -5.20 -5.29
N ALA A 57 -13.85 -3.95 -4.98
CA ALA A 57 -14.81 -2.93 -4.61
C ALA A 57 -15.76 -2.59 -5.76
N GLU A 58 -15.22 -2.44 -6.98
CA GLU A 58 -16.00 -2.19 -8.19
C GLU A 58 -16.94 -3.36 -8.51
N LYS A 59 -16.44 -4.60 -8.46
CA LYS A 59 -17.28 -5.81 -8.60
C LYS A 59 -18.37 -5.90 -7.54
N GLY A 60 -18.08 -5.41 -6.33
CA GLY A 60 -19.03 -5.31 -5.22
C GLY A 60 -19.97 -4.11 -5.28
N ASN A 61 -19.91 -3.28 -6.32
CA ASN A 61 -20.65 -2.02 -6.44
C ASN A 61 -20.46 -1.08 -5.23
N ASP A 62 -19.23 -1.01 -4.71
CA ASP A 62 -18.80 -0.11 -3.62
C ASP A 62 -17.95 1.04 -4.17
N PRO A 63 -18.58 2.09 -4.74
CA PRO A 63 -17.85 3.20 -5.35
C PRO A 63 -17.06 4.04 -4.33
N VAL A 64 -17.48 4.07 -3.07
CA VAL A 64 -16.80 4.87 -2.03
C VAL A 64 -15.47 4.23 -1.63
N THR A 65 -15.43 2.90 -1.51
CA THR A 65 -14.16 2.20 -1.30
C THR A 65 -13.26 2.33 -2.54
N ALA A 66 -13.81 2.12 -3.73
CA ALA A 66 -13.04 2.21 -4.97
C ALA A 66 -12.38 3.58 -5.14
N ASP A 67 -13.14 4.67 -4.97
CA ASP A 67 -12.63 6.04 -5.08
C ASP A 67 -11.52 6.34 -4.05
N LEU A 68 -11.76 6.01 -2.76
CA LEU A 68 -10.78 6.19 -1.70
C LEU A 68 -9.45 5.49 -2.02
N LEU A 69 -9.52 4.23 -2.45
CA LEU A 69 -8.33 3.45 -2.75
C LEU A 69 -7.67 3.89 -4.06
N THR A 70 -8.43 4.41 -5.03
CA THR A 70 -7.88 4.99 -6.27
C THR A 70 -7.00 6.19 -5.97
N ALA A 71 -7.45 7.12 -5.12
CA ALA A 71 -6.65 8.26 -4.70
C ALA A 71 -5.37 7.84 -3.95
N ARG A 72 -5.45 6.79 -3.12
CA ARG A 72 -4.27 6.24 -2.43
C ARG A 72 -3.31 5.53 -3.40
N CYS A 73 -3.84 4.76 -4.35
CA CYS A 73 -3.05 4.09 -5.37
C CYS A 73 -2.21 5.10 -6.17
N ALA A 74 -2.85 6.17 -6.65
CA ALA A 74 -2.17 7.24 -7.40
C ALA A 74 -1.02 7.89 -6.59
N PHE A 75 -1.20 8.07 -5.28
CA PHE A 75 -0.12 8.53 -4.40
C PHE A 75 1.07 7.55 -4.39
N HIS A 76 0.81 6.26 -4.19
CA HIS A 76 1.87 5.26 -4.14
C HIS A 76 2.61 5.11 -5.48
N GLU A 77 1.89 5.11 -6.61
CA GLU A 77 2.49 5.07 -7.95
C GLU A 77 3.38 6.28 -8.23
N LYS A 78 2.92 7.48 -7.84
CA LYS A 78 3.71 8.72 -7.96
C LYS A 78 4.97 8.64 -7.09
N SER A 79 4.86 8.21 -5.84
CA SER A 79 6.00 8.06 -4.94
C SER A 79 7.03 7.09 -5.47
N ALA A 80 6.60 5.90 -5.93
CA ALA A 80 7.50 4.93 -6.56
C ALA A 80 8.23 5.51 -7.78
N TRP A 81 7.51 6.20 -8.67
CA TRP A 81 8.12 6.87 -9.83
C TRP A 81 9.18 7.91 -9.42
N MET A 82 8.88 8.77 -8.45
CA MET A 82 9.82 9.79 -7.99
C MET A 82 11.06 9.16 -7.36
N LEU A 83 10.91 8.15 -6.51
CA LEU A 83 12.04 7.46 -5.87
C LEU A 83 12.94 6.79 -6.91
N ARG A 84 12.38 6.08 -7.90
CA ARG A 84 13.15 5.49 -9.01
C ARG A 84 13.88 6.55 -9.85
N ALA A 85 13.30 7.75 -10.00
CA ALA A 85 13.93 8.84 -10.74
C ALA A 85 15.11 9.46 -9.97
N THR A 86 15.06 9.44 -8.62
CA THR A 86 16.11 9.98 -7.74
C THR A 86 17.22 8.96 -7.45
N ALA A 87 16.94 7.65 -7.50
CA ALA A 87 17.91 6.58 -7.23
C ALA A 87 18.94 6.33 -8.35
N LYS A 88 19.26 7.34 -9.16
CA LYS A 88 20.27 7.27 -10.24
C LYS A 88 21.64 7.78 -9.79
#